data_AF-X0ZDR0-F1
#
_entry.id   AF-X0ZDR0-F1
#
_cell.length_a   1.000
_cell.length_b   1.000
_cell.length_c   1.000
_cell.angle_alpha   90.00
_cell.angle_beta   90.00
_cell.angle_gamma   90.00
#
_symmetry.space_group_name_H-M   'P 1'
#
loop_
_entity.id
_entity.type
_entity.pdbx_description
1 polymer ?
#
loop_
_entity_poly.entity_id
_entity_poly.type
_entity_poly.pdbx_seq_one_letter_code
_entity_poly.pdbx_strand_id
1 'polypeptide(L)'
;MEELYGVPKFGHMEDITHQEATYRGKEVKIILDFAISRLLNTQIELQQWKSGDCLYKEFIEQGKEGLHSICVYVEDLDAYIDEFKKRGIGVLQTGQVGKFKFVYLDTEKTFGTLLEIGTTLKRRRKK
;
A
#
# COMPACT_ATOMS: atom_id res chain seq x y z
N MET A 1 -16.42 -12.19 -5.98
CA MET A 1 -15.18 -11.90 -6.74
C MET A 1 -14.82 -13.08 -7.64
N GLU A 2 -14.63 -14.27 -7.08
CA GLU A 2 -14.11 -15.42 -7.83
C GLU A 2 -15.08 -15.91 -8.92
N GLU A 3 -16.33 -16.22 -8.55
CA GLU A 3 -17.32 -16.70 -9.52
C GLU A 3 -17.87 -15.58 -10.41
N LEU A 4 -18.24 -14.44 -9.82
CA LEU A 4 -18.90 -13.35 -10.54
C LEU A 4 -17.97 -12.62 -11.54
N TYR A 5 -16.69 -12.46 -11.20
CA TYR A 5 -15.74 -11.69 -12.01
C TYR A 5 -14.58 -12.54 -12.55
N GLY A 6 -14.61 -13.86 -12.33
CA GLY A 6 -13.57 -14.78 -12.80
C GLY A 6 -12.20 -14.56 -12.15
N VAL A 7 -12.14 -13.92 -10.97
CA VAL A 7 -10.88 -13.70 -10.27
C VAL A 7 -10.40 -15.04 -9.68
N PRO A 8 -9.14 -15.44 -9.87
CA PRO A 8 -8.62 -16.64 -9.23
C PRO A 8 -8.72 -16.59 -7.70
N LYS A 9 -8.63 -17.74 -7.06
CA LYS A 9 -8.73 -17.87 -5.61
C LYS A 9 -7.75 -16.95 -4.88
N PHE A 10 -8.23 -16.29 -3.83
CA PHE A 10 -7.38 -15.45 -2.99
C PHE A 10 -6.52 -16.26 -2.02
N GLY A 11 -5.25 -15.87 -1.91
CA GLY A 11 -4.38 -16.30 -0.81
C GLY A 11 -4.55 -15.36 0.38
N HIS A 12 -4.86 -15.92 1.55
CA HIS A 12 -5.13 -15.16 2.77
C HIS A 12 -3.92 -15.10 3.68
N MET A 13 -3.72 -13.95 4.31
CA MET A 13 -2.68 -13.69 5.29
C MET A 13 -3.30 -12.84 6.42
N GLU A 14 -3.18 -13.30 7.66
CA GLU A 14 -3.81 -12.67 8.82
C GLU A 14 -2.76 -12.06 9.75
N ASP A 15 -3.16 -11.05 10.50
CA ASP A 15 -2.38 -10.36 11.53
C ASP A 15 -1.01 -9.84 11.04
N ILE A 16 -0.99 -9.33 9.80
CA ILE A 16 0.22 -8.81 9.18
C ILE A 16 0.53 -7.43 9.77
N THR A 17 1.68 -7.35 10.45
CA THR A 17 2.21 -6.10 11.00
C THR A 17 3.05 -5.37 9.97
N HIS A 18 2.74 -4.09 9.74
CA HIS A 18 3.60 -3.20 8.94
C HIS A 18 4.83 -2.79 9.75
N GLN A 19 6.01 -3.07 9.20
CA GLN A 19 7.31 -2.67 9.75
C GLN A 19 7.66 -1.26 9.31
N GLU A 20 8.43 -0.53 10.14
CA GLU A 20 8.90 0.83 9.84
C GLU A 20 7.77 1.76 9.35
N ALA A 21 6.57 1.57 9.91
CA ALA A 21 5.38 2.25 9.46
C ALA A 21 5.30 3.65 10.04
N THR A 22 5.06 4.62 9.17
CA THR A 22 4.76 5.99 9.58
C THR A 22 3.43 6.42 8.99
N TYR A 23 2.69 7.21 9.74
CA TYR A 23 1.43 7.80 9.32
C TYR A 23 1.43 9.31 9.61
N ARG A 24 1.34 10.12 8.56
CA ARG A 24 1.50 11.59 8.59
C ARG A 24 2.71 12.04 9.42
N GLY A 25 3.83 11.35 9.23
CA GLY A 25 5.10 11.64 9.89
C GLY A 25 5.26 11.10 11.31
N LYS A 26 4.27 10.37 11.86
CA LYS A 26 4.37 9.73 13.18
C LYS A 26 4.60 8.24 13.03
N GLU A 27 5.47 7.65 13.85
CA GLU A 27 5.63 6.20 13.91
C GLU A 27 4.34 5.56 14.44
N VAL A 28 3.91 4.49 13.78
CA VAL A 28 2.67 3.77 14.12
C VAL A 28 2.88 2.27 14.00
N LYS A 29 2.09 1.51 14.75
CA LYS A 29 1.99 0.06 14.58
C LYS A 29 0.65 -0.26 13.92
N ILE A 30 0.70 -0.74 12.69
CA ILE A 30 -0.48 -1.07 11.89
C ILE A 30 -0.56 -2.59 11.74
N ILE A 31 -1.76 -3.15 11.94
CA ILE A 31 -2.05 -4.57 11.73
C ILE A 31 -3.21 -4.69 10.73
N LEU A 32 -3.02 -5.52 9.71
CA LEU A 32 -4.02 -5.80 8.67
C LEU A 32 -4.11 -7.29 8.38
N ASP A 33 -5.30 -7.70 7.93
CA ASP A 33 -5.46 -8.95 7.17
C ASP A 33 -5.45 -8.61 5.68
N PHE A 34 -4.86 -9.49 4.88
CA PHE A 34 -4.74 -9.36 3.45
C PHE A 34 -5.31 -10.59 2.74
N ALA A 35 -5.94 -10.35 1.59
CA ALA A 35 -6.22 -11.39 0.62
C ALA A 35 -5.70 -10.94 -0.75
N ILE A 36 -4.84 -11.74 -1.37
CA ILE A 36 -4.22 -11.40 -2.66
C ILE A 36 -4.60 -12.41 -3.72
N SER A 37 -4.97 -11.92 -4.90
CA SER A 37 -5.13 -12.71 -6.12
C SER A 37 -4.51 -11.99 -7.32
N ARG A 38 -4.32 -12.71 -8.42
CA ARG A 38 -3.82 -12.15 -9.68
C ARG A 38 -4.79 -12.42 -10.80
N LEU A 39 -5.13 -11.36 -11.53
CA LEU A 39 -5.90 -11.41 -12.76
C LEU A 39 -5.06 -10.80 -13.87
N LEU A 40 -4.63 -11.63 -14.83
CA LEU A 40 -3.69 -11.24 -15.88
C LEU A 40 -2.41 -10.61 -15.28
N ASN A 41 -2.07 -9.39 -15.71
CA ASN A 41 -0.90 -8.65 -15.25
C ASN A 41 -1.19 -7.77 -14.02
N THR A 42 -2.38 -7.87 -13.44
CA THR A 42 -2.81 -7.05 -12.30
C THR A 42 -2.96 -7.91 -11.06
N GLN A 43 -2.41 -7.43 -9.95
CA GLN A 43 -2.67 -7.98 -8.63
C GLN A 43 -3.87 -7.28 -8.01
N ILE A 44 -4.82 -8.06 -7.51
CA ILE A 44 -5.94 -7.57 -6.71
C ILE A 44 -5.62 -7.89 -5.26
N GLU A 45 -5.62 -6.86 -4.43
CA GLU A 45 -5.38 -6.95 -3.00
C GLU A 45 -6.60 -6.44 -2.25
N LEU A 46 -7.13 -7.28 -1.37
CA LEU A 46 -8.14 -6.93 -0.40
C LEU A 46 -7.47 -6.73 0.94
N GLN A 47 -7.81 -5.63 1.60
CA GLN A 47 -7.22 -5.24 2.87
C GLN A 47 -8.31 -5.07 3.91
N GLN A 48 -8.12 -5.69 5.07
CA GLN A 48 -8.98 -5.49 6.22
C GLN A 48 -8.15 -4.90 7.35
N TRP A 49 -8.44 -3.65 7.70
CA TRP A 49 -7.81 -3.00 8.83
C TRP A 49 -8.21 -3.68 10.16
N LYS A 50 -7.23 -3.91 11.04
CA LYS A 50 -7.43 -4.51 12.37
C LYS A 50 -7.11 -3.54 13.50
N SER A 51 -5.99 -2.83 13.41
CA SER A 51 -5.58 -1.85 14.41
C SER A 51 -4.52 -0.87 13.89
N GLY A 52 -4.33 0.23 14.63
CA GLY A 52 -3.35 1.27 14.34
C GLY A 52 -3.91 2.44 13.54
N ASP A 53 -3.39 3.64 13.81
CA ASP A 53 -3.76 4.84 13.04
C ASP A 53 -3.07 4.82 11.68
N CYS A 54 -3.88 4.87 10.62
CA CYS A 54 -3.43 4.71 9.24
C CYS A 54 -4.50 5.16 8.25
N LEU A 55 -4.13 5.25 6.96
CA LEU A 55 -5.05 5.59 5.86
C LEU A 55 -6.21 4.59 5.72
N TYR A 56 -5.97 3.30 6.00
CA TYR A 56 -7.02 2.27 5.91
C TYR A 56 -8.14 2.51 6.94
N LYS A 57 -7.76 2.90 8.17
CA LYS A 57 -8.71 3.29 9.21
C LYS A 57 -9.51 4.53 8.77
N GLU A 58 -8.84 5.58 8.29
CA GLU A 58 -9.51 6.80 7.83
C GLU A 58 -10.51 6.51 6.70
N PHE A 59 -10.16 5.63 5.77
CA PHE A 59 -11.02 5.27 4.65
C PHE A 59 -12.33 4.63 5.14
N ILE A 60 -12.24 3.65 6.04
CA ILE A 60 -13.42 2.97 6.60
C ILE A 60 -14.21 3.89 7.54
N GLU A 61 -13.55 4.71 8.36
CA GLU A 61 -14.23 5.67 9.26
C GLU A 61 -14.98 6.77 8.50
N GLN A 62 -14.56 7.09 7.26
CA GLN A 62 -15.31 7.95 6.35
C GLN A 62 -16.53 7.26 5.70
N GLY A 63 -16.79 6.00 6.06
CA GLY A 63 -17.87 5.19 5.48
C GLY A 63 -17.59 4.76 4.03
N LYS A 64 -16.33 4.78 3.59
CA LYS A 64 -15.94 4.38 2.24
C LYS A 64 -15.60 2.89 2.22
N GLU A 65 -15.92 2.26 1.08
CA GLU A 65 -15.51 0.91 0.73
C GLU A 65 -15.10 0.88 -0.76
N GLY A 66 -14.34 -0.12 -1.17
CA GLY A 66 -13.93 -0.29 -2.57
C GLY A 66 -12.46 0.03 -2.84
N LEU A 67 -12.18 0.72 -3.96
CA LEU A 67 -10.81 0.98 -4.42
C LEU A 67 -10.12 2.03 -3.53
N HIS A 68 -9.17 1.58 -2.72
CA HIS A 68 -8.39 2.43 -1.82
C HIS A 68 -7.18 3.07 -2.52
N SER A 69 -6.42 2.28 -3.29
CA SER A 69 -5.18 2.74 -3.93
C SER A 69 -4.85 1.98 -5.21
N ILE A 70 -3.97 2.57 -6.02
CA ILE A 70 -3.31 1.90 -7.15
C ILE A 70 -1.81 1.85 -6.86
N CYS A 71 -1.24 0.64 -6.89
CA CYS A 71 0.17 0.42 -6.63
C CYS A 71 1.00 0.33 -7.92
N VAL A 72 2.11 1.08 -7.96
CA VAL A 72 3.11 1.04 -9.02
C VAL A 72 4.43 0.51 -8.44
N TYR A 73 4.95 -0.55 -9.06
CA TYR A 73 6.23 -1.12 -8.68
C TYR A 73 7.38 -0.40 -9.39
N VAL A 74 8.37 0.03 -8.60
CA VAL A 74 9.56 0.76 -9.08
C VAL A 74 10.85 0.15 -8.53
N GLU A 75 11.97 0.41 -9.22
CA GLU A 75 13.29 -0.03 -8.74
C GLU A 75 13.87 0.90 -7.67
N ASP A 76 13.64 2.22 -7.81
CA ASP A 76 14.16 3.25 -6.92
C ASP A 76 13.00 4.04 -6.32
N LEU A 77 12.65 3.68 -5.09
CA LEU A 77 11.54 4.30 -4.37
C LEU A 77 11.83 5.76 -4.01
N ASP A 78 13.08 6.06 -3.63
CA ASP A 78 13.48 7.39 -3.14
C ASP A 78 13.46 8.41 -4.28
N ALA A 79 13.91 8.02 -5.48
CA ALA A 79 13.85 8.87 -6.67
C ALA A 79 12.42 9.31 -7.01
N TYR A 80 11.44 8.40 -6.91
CA TYR A 80 10.03 8.72 -7.16
C TYR A 80 9.48 9.64 -6.06
N ILE A 81 9.78 9.38 -4.79
CA ILE A 81 9.35 10.25 -3.67
C ILE A 81 9.87 11.68 -3.89
N ASP A 82 11.14 11.84 -4.24
CA ASP A 82 11.75 13.15 -4.48
C ASP A 82 11.10 13.88 -5.67
N GLU A 83 10.74 13.17 -6.74
CA GLU A 83 10.04 13.73 -7.88
C GLU A 83 8.65 14.25 -7.50
N PHE A 84 7.86 13.45 -6.79
CA PHE A 84 6.53 13.85 -6.34
C PHE A 84 6.59 15.02 -5.36
N LYS A 85 7.57 15.01 -4.45
CA LYS A 85 7.80 16.11 -3.51
C LYS A 85 8.11 17.43 -4.21
N LYS A 86 8.92 17.42 -5.29
CA LYS A 86 9.18 18.62 -6.12
C LYS A 86 7.91 19.18 -6.76
N ARG A 87 6.91 18.34 -6.97
CA ARG A 87 5.59 18.70 -7.52
C ARG A 87 4.56 19.04 -6.43
N GLY A 88 4.99 19.14 -5.16
CA GLY A 88 4.13 19.48 -4.02
C GLY A 88 3.28 18.31 -3.51
N ILE A 89 3.55 17.08 -3.94
CA ILE A 89 2.83 15.88 -3.48
C ILE A 89 3.64 15.25 -2.34
N GLY A 90 3.02 15.19 -1.16
CA GLY A 90 3.62 14.65 0.06
C GLY A 90 3.43 13.14 0.21
N VAL A 91 4.19 12.56 1.15
CA VAL A 91 4.00 11.18 1.62
C VAL A 91 3.04 11.20 2.80
N LEU A 92 1.98 10.39 2.73
CA LEU A 92 0.97 10.27 3.78
C LEU A 92 1.25 9.10 4.73
N GLN A 93 1.72 7.98 4.20
CA GLN A 93 1.99 6.78 4.97
C GLN A 93 3.13 5.98 4.34
N THR A 94 3.98 5.39 5.16
CA THR A 94 5.01 4.45 4.74
C THR A 94 4.82 3.12 5.44
N GLY A 95 5.40 2.07 4.89
CA GLY A 95 5.55 0.82 5.62
C GLY A 95 6.33 -0.23 4.83
N GLN A 96 6.54 -1.36 5.50
CA GLN A 96 7.17 -2.52 4.93
C GLN A 96 6.47 -3.80 5.37
N VAL A 97 6.20 -4.69 4.41
CA VAL A 97 5.68 -6.04 4.64
C VAL A 97 6.67 -7.03 4.04
N GLY A 98 7.35 -7.79 4.91
CA GLY A 98 8.42 -8.68 4.49
C GLY A 98 9.55 -7.91 3.79
N LYS A 99 9.72 -8.14 2.49
CA LYS A 99 10.71 -7.42 1.65
C LYS A 99 10.09 -6.30 0.82
N PHE A 100 8.78 -6.16 0.83
CA PHE A 100 8.09 -5.13 0.07
C PHE A 100 8.02 -3.86 0.91
N LYS A 101 8.59 -2.77 0.41
CA LYS A 101 8.53 -1.44 1.02
C LYS A 101 7.64 -0.56 0.15
N PHE A 102 6.77 0.21 0.77
CA PHE A 102 5.80 1.04 0.07
C PHE A 102 5.63 2.41 0.71
N VAL A 103 5.13 3.35 -0.09
CA VAL A 103 4.69 4.68 0.35
C VAL A 103 3.37 5.04 -0.33
N TYR A 104 2.47 5.67 0.43
CA TYR A 104 1.26 6.30 -0.10
C TYR A 104 1.49 7.79 -0.28
N LEU A 105 1.10 8.31 -1.44
CA LEU A 105 1.25 9.71 -1.81
C LEU A 105 -0.09 10.46 -1.68
N ASP A 106 -0.01 11.76 -1.39
CA ASP A 106 -1.18 12.66 -1.30
C ASP A 106 -1.70 13.02 -2.70
N THR A 107 -2.35 12.06 -3.36
CA THR A 107 -2.77 12.17 -4.76
C THR A 107 -4.28 12.14 -4.96
N GLU A 108 -5.09 12.00 -3.91
CA GLU A 108 -6.55 11.90 -4.08
C GLU A 108 -7.11 13.10 -4.85
N LYS A 109 -6.63 14.32 -4.57
CA LYS A 109 -7.10 15.54 -5.25
C LYS A 109 -6.72 15.62 -6.73
N THR A 110 -5.60 15.00 -7.13
CA THR A 110 -5.05 15.13 -8.49
C THR A 110 -5.30 13.89 -9.35
N PHE A 111 -5.43 12.72 -8.73
CA PHE A 111 -5.55 11.42 -9.38
C PHE A 111 -6.88 10.71 -9.06
N GLY A 112 -7.66 11.20 -8.09
CA GLY A 112 -8.94 10.62 -7.68
C GLY A 112 -8.83 9.47 -6.67
N THR A 113 -7.63 8.96 -6.42
CA THR A 113 -7.33 7.94 -5.41
C THR A 113 -5.87 8.06 -4.95
N LEU A 114 -5.49 7.29 -3.94
CA LEU A 114 -4.12 7.22 -3.45
C LEU A 114 -3.24 6.44 -4.43
N LEU A 115 -2.11 7.03 -4.83
CA LEU A 115 -1.03 6.29 -5.47
C LEU A 115 -0.13 5.68 -4.41
N GLU A 116 0.12 4.39 -4.55
CA GLU A 116 1.09 3.65 -3.78
C GLU A 116 2.31 3.38 -4.66
N ILE A 117 3.51 3.70 -4.17
CA ILE A 117 4.74 3.36 -4.85
C ILE A 117 5.45 2.29 -4.04
N GLY A 118 5.71 1.15 -4.66
CA GLY A 118 6.25 -0.03 -4.03
C GLY A 118 7.58 -0.48 -4.62
N THR A 119 8.45 -1.02 -3.79
CA THR A 119 9.67 -1.69 -4.26
C THR A 119 9.96 -2.95 -3.44
N THR A 120 10.70 -3.89 -4.05
CA THR A 120 11.19 -5.06 -3.34
C THR A 120 12.65 -4.84 -2.93
N LEU A 121 12.93 -4.92 -1.64
CA LEU A 121 14.28 -4.82 -1.11
C LEU A 121 15.17 -5.94 -1.68
N LYS A 122 16.14 -5.55 -2.52
CA LYS A 122 17.17 -6.45 -3.05
C LYS A 122 18.15 -6.79 -1.93
N ARG A 123 18.58 -8.06 -1.83
CA ARG A 123 19.69 -8.45 -0.93
C ARG A 123 20.93 -7.65 -1.36
N ARG A 124 21.53 -6.87 -0.45
CA ARG A 124 22.87 -6.31 -0.67
C ARG A 124 23.82 -7.49 -0.93
N ARG A 125 24.36 -7.61 -2.15
CA ARG A 125 25.52 -8.49 -2.40
C ARG A 125 26.67 -7.90 -1.58
N LYS A 126 27.17 -8.65 -0.59
CA LYS A 126 28.47 -8.35 0.03
C LYS A 126 29.50 -8.39 -1.10
N LYS A 127 30.16 -7.26 -1.35
CA LYS A 127 31.39 -7.23 -2.13
C LYS A 127 32.50 -7.90 -1.33
#